data_AF-A0A956TC01-F1
#
_entry.id   AF-A0A956TC01-F1
#
_cell.length_a   1.000
_cell.length_b   1.000
_cell.length_c   1.000
_cell.angle_alpha   90.00
_cell.angle_beta   90.00
_cell.angle_gamma   90.00
#
_symmetry.space_group_name_H-M   'P 1'
#
loop_
_entity.id
_entity.type
_entity.pdbx_description
1 polymer ?
#
loop_
_entity_poly.entity_id
_entity_poly.type
_entity_poly.pdbx_seq_one_letter_code
_entity_poly.pdbx_strand_id
1 'polypeptide(L)'
;MIALHPTLVTMADALLTGEEVESASQTLSEFLADSRRALAEQADFFVSDEEQGLVENLGYLLAQFEREWPGGFDGALQFTGLAMELSMALHQFRLGRLRTYFVEIPALDLLLVALVAHLQGRGQLQAATRRLAGAGQSIARLARDYARLRQELPEELVQVLDEAFAMVNQGLEAIEQDRLHEAARLLRDGGTLLSNLVQWRRKALAEFRSPVPILGVELARLRQAFDADLADEVLERSDELLVWWNEASQALLVPLESHDACVEAVEQALTALLEAEEQEQLLEAAEQLEAAFSWLDDEALDLHPLVGTSMEDSARLLSLAYRGETSRAFVMAAGEGDPYVRAFLESGDRAHLLLGLQDMLEQVAQASERGPTYCTFCGLFNEAEHTVCIHCQHPLSALEVNA
;
A
#
# COMPACT_ATOMS: atom_id res chain seq x y z
N MET A 1 -9.91 13.64 -14.96
CA MET A 1 -9.80 12.80 -16.17
C MET A 1 -9.76 11.37 -15.66
N ILE A 2 -10.67 10.50 -16.08
CA ILE A 2 -10.67 9.10 -15.62
C ILE A 2 -9.72 8.34 -16.54
N ALA A 3 -8.65 7.77 -15.99
CA ALA A 3 -7.75 6.91 -16.74
C ALA A 3 -8.48 5.60 -17.09
N LEU A 4 -8.35 5.17 -18.35
CA LEU A 4 -8.81 3.84 -18.75
C LEU A 4 -7.85 2.79 -18.17
N HIS A 5 -8.39 1.62 -17.83
CA HIS A 5 -7.56 0.49 -17.42
C HIS A 5 -6.55 0.13 -18.52
N PRO A 6 -5.28 -0.20 -18.22
CA PRO A 6 -4.26 -0.50 -19.23
C PRO A 6 -4.69 -1.54 -20.26
N THR A 7 -5.36 -2.62 -19.82
CA THR A 7 -5.92 -3.64 -20.72
C THR A 7 -6.93 -3.07 -21.74
N LEU A 8 -7.74 -2.10 -21.34
CA LEU A 8 -8.69 -1.45 -22.24
C LEU A 8 -7.96 -0.51 -23.22
N VAL A 9 -6.89 0.15 -22.78
CA VAL A 9 -6.04 0.98 -23.66
C VAL A 9 -5.34 0.10 -24.71
N THR A 10 -4.66 -0.96 -24.28
CA THR A 10 -3.98 -1.90 -25.17
C THR A 10 -4.91 -2.48 -26.22
N MET A 11 -6.15 -2.82 -25.84
CA MET A 11 -7.15 -3.32 -26.79
C MET A 11 -7.65 -2.23 -27.75
N ALA A 12 -7.91 -1.01 -27.25
CA ALA A 12 -8.31 0.11 -28.10
C ALA A 12 -7.23 0.41 -29.15
N ASP A 13 -5.97 0.40 -28.75
CA ASP A 13 -4.82 0.61 -29.63
C ASP A 13 -4.70 -0.52 -30.66
N ALA A 14 -4.82 -1.79 -30.25
CA ALA A 14 -4.81 -2.94 -31.16
C ALA A 14 -5.94 -2.88 -32.20
N LEU A 15 -7.14 -2.43 -31.81
CA LEU A 15 -8.27 -2.20 -32.73
C LEU A 15 -8.05 -1.02 -33.69
N LEU A 16 -7.30 0.00 -33.27
CA LEU A 16 -6.97 1.17 -34.09
C LEU A 16 -5.87 0.86 -35.12
N THR A 17 -4.83 0.12 -34.71
CA THR A 17 -3.66 -0.17 -35.54
C THR A 17 -3.81 -1.44 -36.37
N GLY A 18 -4.73 -2.34 -36.00
CA GLY A 18 -4.94 -3.63 -36.65
C GLY A 18 -3.82 -4.64 -36.39
N GLU A 19 -2.99 -4.42 -35.36
CA GLU A 19 -1.93 -5.32 -34.88
C GLU A 19 -2.51 -6.52 -34.09
N GLU A 20 -1.65 -7.38 -33.52
CA GLU A 20 -2.00 -8.67 -32.90
C GLU A 20 -3.13 -8.59 -31.84
N VAL A 21 -4.38 -8.63 -32.32
CA VAL A 21 -5.61 -8.60 -31.51
C VAL A 21 -5.70 -9.82 -30.59
N GLU A 22 -5.07 -10.93 -30.92
CA GLU A 22 -5.25 -12.22 -30.24
C GLU A 22 -4.70 -12.20 -28.80
N SER A 23 -3.50 -11.63 -28.58
CA SER A 23 -2.93 -11.49 -27.23
C SER A 23 -3.71 -10.48 -26.38
N ALA A 24 -4.01 -9.30 -26.95
CA ALA A 24 -4.81 -8.28 -26.26
C ALA A 24 -6.22 -8.79 -25.93
N SER A 25 -6.76 -9.65 -26.79
CA SER A 25 -8.06 -10.28 -26.63
C SER A 25 -8.12 -11.24 -25.46
N GLN A 26 -7.05 -12.03 -25.28
CA GLN A 26 -6.95 -12.91 -24.13
C GLN A 26 -6.90 -12.11 -22.82
N THR A 27 -6.05 -11.09 -22.76
CA THR A 27 -5.94 -10.22 -21.58
C THR A 27 -7.25 -9.49 -21.26
N LEU A 28 -7.98 -9.02 -22.29
CA LEU A 28 -9.31 -8.42 -22.08
C LEU A 28 -10.31 -9.43 -21.53
N SER A 29 -10.30 -10.65 -22.05
CA SER A 29 -11.22 -11.71 -21.61
C SER A 29 -10.98 -12.08 -20.14
N GLU A 30 -9.72 -12.16 -19.73
CA GLU A 30 -9.30 -12.35 -18.34
C GLU A 30 -9.77 -11.17 -17.45
N PHE A 31 -9.53 -9.93 -17.88
CA PHE A 31 -9.99 -8.73 -17.18
C PHE A 31 -11.52 -8.69 -16.97
N LEU A 32 -12.30 -9.03 -18.00
CA LEU A 32 -13.76 -9.05 -17.92
C LEU A 32 -14.24 -10.17 -16.98
N ALA A 33 -13.63 -11.35 -17.05
CA ALA A 33 -13.95 -12.47 -16.17
C ALA A 33 -13.64 -12.15 -14.69
N ASP A 34 -12.50 -11.51 -14.43
CA ASP A 34 -12.12 -11.08 -13.08
C ASP A 34 -13.01 -9.95 -12.56
N SER A 35 -13.34 -8.97 -13.41
CA SER A 35 -14.29 -7.89 -13.05
C SER A 35 -15.66 -8.45 -12.69
N ARG A 36 -16.12 -9.47 -13.42
CA ARG A 36 -17.37 -10.16 -13.09
C ARG A 36 -17.28 -10.98 -11.81
N ARG A 37 -16.17 -11.67 -11.57
CA ARG A 37 -15.95 -12.42 -10.32
C ARG A 37 -15.99 -11.47 -9.13
N ALA A 38 -15.25 -10.36 -9.21
CA ALA A 38 -15.23 -9.32 -8.19
C ALA A 38 -16.61 -8.70 -7.96
N LEU A 39 -17.37 -8.42 -9.04
CA LEU A 39 -18.74 -7.94 -8.91
C LEU A 39 -19.64 -8.98 -8.24
N ALA A 40 -19.59 -10.25 -8.66
CA ALA A 40 -20.42 -11.31 -8.08
C ALA A 40 -20.12 -11.53 -6.59
N GLU A 41 -18.86 -11.37 -6.18
CA GLU A 41 -18.46 -11.41 -4.78
C GLU A 41 -19.02 -10.22 -4.01
N GLN A 42 -19.12 -9.03 -4.60
CA GLN A 42 -19.52 -7.81 -3.90
C GLN A 42 -20.97 -7.36 -4.16
N ALA A 43 -21.73 -8.05 -5.01
CA ALA A 43 -23.11 -7.73 -5.39
C ALA A 43 -24.17 -8.45 -4.53
N ASP A 44 -23.77 -9.20 -3.51
CA ASP A 44 -24.69 -9.93 -2.63
C ASP A 44 -25.29 -9.07 -1.51
N PHE A 45 -24.92 -7.77 -1.44
CA PHE A 45 -25.50 -6.76 -0.56
C PHE A 45 -25.24 -5.32 -1.05
N PHE A 46 -26.12 -4.39 -0.63
CA PHE A 46 -25.99 -2.95 -0.88
C PHE A 46 -26.32 -2.14 0.38
N VAL A 47 -25.65 -1.02 0.58
CA VAL A 47 -25.92 -0.09 1.69
C VAL A 47 -26.76 1.12 1.29
N SER A 48 -26.80 1.46 -0.01
CA SER A 48 -27.57 2.58 -0.54
C SER A 48 -28.26 2.24 -1.86
N ASP A 49 -29.33 2.97 -2.17
CA ASP A 49 -30.05 2.82 -3.45
C ASP A 49 -29.16 3.24 -4.63
N GLU A 50 -28.24 4.19 -4.39
CA GLU A 50 -27.20 4.60 -5.34
C GLU A 50 -26.23 3.45 -5.64
N GLU A 51 -25.76 2.75 -4.61
CA GLU A 51 -24.86 1.60 -4.77
C GLU A 51 -25.55 0.42 -5.48
N GLN A 52 -26.82 0.17 -5.17
CA GLN A 52 -27.62 -0.82 -5.90
C GLN A 52 -27.69 -0.47 -7.40
N GLY A 53 -28.01 0.79 -7.73
CA GLY A 53 -28.04 1.26 -9.12
C GLY A 53 -26.68 1.14 -9.83
N LEU A 54 -25.58 1.40 -9.12
CA LEU A 54 -24.22 1.23 -9.65
C LEU A 54 -23.90 -0.24 -9.96
N VAL A 55 -24.27 -1.18 -9.09
CA VAL A 55 -24.04 -2.61 -9.31
C VAL A 55 -24.89 -3.14 -10.46
N GLU A 56 -26.15 -2.73 -10.54
CA GLU A 56 -27.03 -3.08 -11.65
C GLU A 56 -26.48 -2.55 -12.99
N ASN A 57 -26.03 -1.28 -13.01
CA ASN A 57 -25.42 -0.67 -14.18
C ASN A 57 -24.11 -1.37 -14.57
N LEU A 58 -23.25 -1.69 -13.60
CA LEU A 58 -21.98 -2.38 -13.86
C LEU A 58 -22.22 -3.79 -14.41
N GLY A 59 -23.20 -4.52 -13.87
CA GLY A 59 -23.63 -5.82 -14.38
C GLY A 59 -24.12 -5.73 -15.82
N TYR A 60 -24.90 -4.69 -16.15
CA TYR A 60 -25.36 -4.42 -17.51
C TYR A 60 -24.19 -4.14 -18.46
N LEU A 61 -23.26 -3.26 -18.09
CA LEU A 61 -22.10 -2.88 -18.89
C LEU A 61 -21.17 -4.07 -19.17
N LEU A 62 -20.90 -4.91 -18.15
CA LEU A 62 -20.11 -6.14 -18.33
C LEU A 62 -20.82 -7.13 -19.28
N ALA A 63 -22.13 -7.31 -19.14
CA ALA A 63 -22.91 -8.17 -20.04
C ALA A 63 -23.03 -7.59 -21.46
N GLN A 64 -22.96 -6.27 -21.62
CA GLN A 64 -22.88 -5.64 -22.93
C GLN A 64 -21.51 -5.87 -23.58
N PHE A 65 -20.42 -5.67 -22.82
CA PHE A 65 -19.05 -5.92 -23.28
C PHE A 65 -18.89 -7.34 -23.83
N GLU A 66 -19.32 -8.34 -23.07
CA GLU A 66 -19.21 -9.75 -23.47
C GLU A 66 -20.11 -10.16 -24.62
N ARG A 67 -21.19 -9.42 -24.89
CA ARG A 67 -22.05 -9.68 -26.06
C ARG A 67 -21.43 -9.13 -27.33
N GLU A 68 -20.87 -7.93 -27.27
CA GLU A 68 -20.24 -7.26 -28.41
C GLU A 68 -18.85 -7.86 -28.73
N TRP A 69 -18.17 -8.40 -27.72
CA TRP A 69 -16.80 -8.88 -27.83
C TRP A 69 -16.55 -10.07 -28.76
N PRO A 70 -17.30 -11.19 -28.71
CA PRO A 70 -17.07 -12.32 -29.61
C PRO A 70 -17.42 -12.01 -31.07
N GLY A 71 -18.24 -10.98 -31.32
CA GLY A 71 -18.64 -10.52 -32.65
C GLY A 71 -17.69 -9.49 -33.27
N GLY A 72 -16.77 -8.94 -32.47
CA GLY A 72 -15.99 -7.75 -32.81
C GLY A 72 -16.83 -6.48 -32.65
N PHE A 73 -16.23 -5.44 -32.09
CA PHE A 73 -16.81 -4.09 -32.14
C PHE A 73 -16.77 -3.58 -33.59
N ASP A 74 -17.77 -2.80 -34.03
CA ASP A 74 -17.81 -2.15 -35.36
C ASP A 74 -16.83 -0.94 -35.41
N GLY A 75 -15.61 -1.15 -34.95
CA GLY A 75 -14.52 -0.17 -34.91
C GLY A 75 -14.14 0.27 -33.49
N ALA A 76 -12.91 0.79 -33.38
CA ALA A 76 -12.32 1.23 -32.12
C ALA A 76 -13.13 2.31 -31.38
N LEU A 77 -13.88 3.15 -32.10
CA LEU A 77 -14.68 4.21 -31.47
C LEU A 77 -15.80 3.64 -30.58
N GLN A 78 -16.46 2.56 -31.01
CA GLN A 78 -17.51 1.90 -30.24
C GLN A 78 -16.92 1.19 -29.02
N PHE A 79 -15.80 0.50 -29.19
CA PHE A 79 -15.05 -0.13 -28.10
C PHE A 79 -14.67 0.91 -27.03
N THR A 80 -14.04 2.02 -27.43
CA THR A 80 -13.57 3.05 -26.51
C THR A 80 -14.73 3.71 -25.76
N GLY A 81 -15.87 3.93 -26.41
CA GLY A 81 -17.07 4.44 -25.75
C GLY A 81 -17.54 3.53 -24.60
N LEU A 82 -17.69 2.23 -24.88
CA LEU A 82 -18.10 1.26 -23.86
C LEU A 82 -17.03 1.09 -22.76
N ALA A 83 -15.75 1.10 -23.14
CA ALA A 83 -14.61 1.02 -22.22
C ALA A 83 -14.58 2.19 -21.23
N MET A 84 -14.90 3.40 -21.69
CA MET A 84 -15.03 4.59 -20.84
C MET A 84 -16.20 4.45 -19.85
N GLU A 85 -17.36 3.99 -20.31
CA GLU A 85 -18.53 3.78 -19.46
C GLU A 85 -18.27 2.71 -18.39
N LEU A 86 -17.67 1.58 -18.77
CA LEU A 86 -17.27 0.52 -17.84
C LEU A 86 -16.24 1.03 -16.82
N SER A 87 -15.21 1.75 -17.27
CA SER A 87 -14.18 2.30 -16.39
C SER A 87 -14.76 3.30 -15.39
N MET A 88 -15.68 4.16 -15.83
CA MET A 88 -16.36 5.13 -14.98
C MET A 88 -17.27 4.44 -13.96
N ALA A 89 -18.04 3.42 -14.37
CA ALA A 89 -18.88 2.65 -13.47
C ALA A 89 -18.05 1.88 -12.42
N LEU A 90 -16.95 1.24 -12.84
CA LEU A 90 -15.99 0.60 -11.92
C LEU A 90 -15.41 1.60 -10.93
N HIS A 91 -15.01 2.78 -11.39
CA HIS A 91 -14.46 3.83 -10.53
C HIS A 91 -15.49 4.34 -9.52
N GLN A 92 -16.73 4.61 -9.95
CA GLN A 92 -17.81 5.04 -9.07
C GLN A 92 -18.19 3.98 -8.04
N PHE A 93 -18.26 2.72 -8.45
CA PHE A 93 -18.48 1.60 -7.53
C PHE A 93 -17.39 1.53 -6.45
N ARG A 94 -16.12 1.66 -6.83
CA ARG A 94 -14.98 1.72 -5.88
C ARG A 94 -15.10 2.89 -4.91
N LEU A 95 -15.37 4.09 -5.42
CA LEU A 95 -15.53 5.27 -4.56
C LEU A 95 -16.71 5.14 -3.59
N GLY A 96 -17.81 4.52 -4.04
CA GLY A 96 -18.97 4.22 -3.19
C GLY A 96 -18.60 3.28 -2.04
N ARG A 97 -17.85 2.22 -2.33
CA ARG A 97 -17.35 1.27 -1.32
C ARG A 97 -16.37 1.94 -0.34
N LEU A 98 -15.43 2.76 -0.83
CA LEU A 98 -14.48 3.50 0.01
C LEU A 98 -15.15 4.49 0.97
N ARG A 99 -16.31 5.03 0.61
CA ARG A 99 -17.08 5.94 1.47
C ARG A 99 -17.90 5.24 2.54
N THR A 100 -18.06 3.92 2.41
CA THR A 100 -18.90 3.11 3.30
C THR A 100 -18.03 2.19 4.14
N TYR A 101 -17.28 2.76 5.07
CA TYR A 101 -16.47 2.01 6.02
C TYR A 101 -16.90 2.32 7.46
N PHE A 102 -16.96 1.29 8.28
CA PHE A 102 -17.22 1.34 9.72
C PHE A 102 -15.93 1.20 10.53
N VAL A 103 -14.94 0.45 10.04
CA VAL A 103 -13.67 0.17 10.74
C VAL A 103 -12.50 0.08 9.74
N GLU A 104 -11.26 0.25 10.22
CA GLU A 104 -10.07 0.25 9.33
C GLU A 104 -9.57 -1.15 8.95
N ILE A 105 -10.14 -2.21 9.53
CA ILE A 105 -9.73 -3.59 9.24
C ILE A 105 -10.63 -4.12 8.10
N PRO A 106 -10.15 -4.35 6.86
CA PRO A 106 -11.00 -4.59 5.68
C PRO A 106 -11.90 -5.80 5.80
N ALA A 107 -11.35 -6.93 6.25
CA ALA A 107 -12.11 -8.16 6.36
C ALA A 107 -13.26 -8.01 7.37
N LEU A 108 -13.01 -7.27 8.45
CA LEU A 108 -14.00 -6.95 9.47
C LEU A 108 -15.01 -5.92 8.96
N ASP A 109 -14.54 -4.93 8.20
CA ASP A 109 -15.36 -3.89 7.61
C ASP A 109 -16.33 -4.47 6.57
N LEU A 110 -15.84 -5.27 5.62
CA LEU A 110 -16.67 -5.96 4.64
C LEU A 110 -17.72 -6.87 5.30
N LEU A 111 -17.35 -7.55 6.38
CA LEU A 111 -18.31 -8.32 7.19
C LEU A 111 -19.38 -7.42 7.81
N LEU A 112 -18.97 -6.31 8.42
CA LEU A 112 -19.86 -5.32 9.04
C LEU A 112 -20.81 -4.69 8.02
N VAL A 113 -20.31 -4.29 6.85
CA VAL A 113 -21.11 -3.70 5.77
C VAL A 113 -22.16 -4.70 5.28
N ALA A 114 -21.77 -5.95 5.05
CA ALA A 114 -22.71 -7.01 4.65
C ALA A 114 -23.76 -7.29 5.73
N LEU A 115 -23.36 -7.30 7.01
CA LEU A 115 -24.25 -7.50 8.14
C LEU A 115 -25.24 -6.34 8.30
N VAL A 116 -24.77 -5.09 8.18
CA VAL A 116 -25.62 -3.89 8.25
C VAL A 116 -26.60 -3.85 7.08
N ALA A 117 -26.13 -4.14 5.86
CA ALA A 117 -27.00 -4.23 4.69
C ALA A 117 -28.11 -5.27 4.89
N HIS A 118 -27.80 -6.43 5.47
CA HIS A 118 -28.81 -7.42 5.82
C HIS A 118 -29.81 -6.90 6.87
N LEU A 119 -29.34 -6.27 7.94
CA LEU A 119 -30.19 -5.66 8.98
C LEU A 119 -31.09 -4.55 8.42
N GLN A 120 -30.70 -3.90 7.32
CA GLN A 120 -31.48 -2.90 6.60
C GLN A 120 -32.44 -3.50 5.56
N GLY A 121 -32.46 -4.82 5.37
CA GLY A 121 -33.25 -5.49 4.35
C GLY A 121 -32.71 -5.35 2.92
N ARG A 122 -31.43 -5.00 2.78
CA ARG A 122 -30.74 -4.70 1.50
C ARG A 122 -29.64 -5.71 1.15
N GLY A 123 -29.58 -6.82 1.87
CA GLY A 123 -28.61 -7.88 1.66
C GLY A 123 -29.05 -9.21 2.26
N GLN A 124 -28.39 -10.29 1.85
CA GLN A 124 -28.66 -11.63 2.38
C GLN A 124 -27.70 -11.94 3.54
N LEU A 125 -28.19 -12.62 4.58
CA LEU A 125 -27.33 -13.06 5.70
C LEU A 125 -26.13 -13.89 5.21
N GLN A 126 -26.32 -14.68 4.15
CA GLN A 126 -25.28 -15.48 3.51
C GLN A 126 -24.08 -14.64 3.05
N ALA A 127 -24.29 -13.35 2.70
CA ALA A 127 -23.21 -12.44 2.36
C ALA A 127 -22.28 -12.21 3.56
N ALA A 128 -22.84 -11.98 4.75
CA ALA A 128 -22.06 -11.87 5.98
C ALA A 128 -21.43 -13.22 6.37
N THR A 129 -22.17 -14.33 6.26
CA THR A 129 -21.67 -15.67 6.61
C THR A 129 -20.47 -16.10 5.76
N ARG A 130 -20.42 -15.76 4.46
CA ARG A 130 -19.27 -16.05 3.60
C ARG A 130 -17.99 -15.31 4.03
N ARG A 131 -18.14 -14.16 4.67
CA ARG A 131 -17.03 -13.27 5.08
C ARG A 131 -16.52 -13.55 6.49
N LEU A 132 -17.27 -14.30 7.28
CA LEU A 132 -16.98 -14.64 8.67
C LEU A 132 -15.61 -15.31 8.85
N ALA A 133 -15.29 -16.29 7.99
CA ALA A 133 -14.01 -16.98 8.03
C ALA A 133 -12.83 -16.05 7.73
N GLY A 134 -12.95 -15.19 6.71
CA GLY A 134 -11.91 -14.20 6.35
C GLY A 134 -11.70 -13.17 7.46
N ALA A 135 -12.79 -12.66 8.05
CA ALA A 135 -12.72 -11.76 9.21
C ALA A 135 -12.04 -12.43 10.40
N GLY A 136 -12.43 -13.66 10.75
CA GLY A 136 -11.82 -14.42 11.85
C GLY A 136 -10.31 -14.65 11.65
N GLN A 137 -9.88 -14.96 10.42
CA GLN A 137 -8.47 -15.10 10.09
C GLN A 137 -7.69 -13.79 10.23
N SER A 138 -8.27 -12.68 9.75
CA SER A 138 -7.66 -11.34 9.89
C SER A 138 -7.47 -10.96 11.35
N ILE A 139 -8.46 -11.26 12.21
CA ILE A 139 -8.39 -10.97 13.66
C ILE A 139 -7.40 -11.88 14.36
N ALA A 140 -7.38 -13.17 14.04
CA ALA A 140 -6.39 -14.11 14.57
C ALA A 140 -4.96 -13.68 14.21
N ARG A 141 -4.76 -13.12 13.01
CA ARG A 141 -3.47 -12.57 12.60
C ARG A 141 -3.12 -11.33 13.40
N LEU A 142 -4.03 -10.36 13.50
CA LEU A 142 -3.81 -9.16 14.29
C LEU A 142 -3.50 -9.49 15.77
N ALA A 143 -4.13 -10.52 16.31
CA ALA A 143 -3.86 -11.02 17.66
C ALA A 143 -2.45 -11.59 17.82
N ARG A 144 -1.90 -12.25 16.79
CA ARG A 144 -0.49 -12.70 16.78
C ARG A 144 0.47 -11.52 16.76
N ASP A 145 0.18 -10.51 15.95
CA ASP A 145 0.99 -9.29 15.87
C ASP A 145 0.98 -8.55 17.22
N TYR A 146 -0.20 -8.39 17.81
CA TYR A 146 -0.36 -7.84 19.15
C TYR A 146 0.39 -8.63 20.22
N ALA A 147 0.38 -9.98 20.18
CA ALA A 147 1.07 -10.80 21.17
C ALA A 147 2.58 -10.54 21.24
N ARG A 148 3.21 -10.14 20.12
CA ARG A 148 4.62 -9.74 20.07
C ARG A 148 4.83 -8.37 20.71
N LEU A 149 3.94 -7.42 20.44
CA LEU A 149 4.03 -6.04 20.91
C LEU A 149 3.59 -5.87 22.37
N ARG A 150 2.77 -6.78 22.89
CA ARG A 150 2.12 -6.68 24.21
C ARG A 150 3.07 -6.38 25.36
N GLN A 151 4.31 -6.84 25.30
CA GLN A 151 5.31 -6.64 26.36
C GLN A 151 5.91 -5.22 26.38
N GLU A 152 5.76 -4.48 25.28
CA GLU A 152 6.35 -3.15 25.07
C GLU A 152 5.29 -2.03 25.21
N LEU A 153 4.00 -2.38 25.30
CA LEU A 153 2.90 -1.44 25.36
C LEU A 153 2.56 -1.04 26.81
N PRO A 154 2.08 0.20 27.05
CA PRO A 154 1.53 0.61 28.34
C PRO A 154 0.38 -0.29 28.79
N GLU A 155 0.27 -0.54 30.10
CA GLU A 155 -0.72 -1.47 30.67
C GLU A 155 -2.16 -1.05 30.36
N GLU A 156 -2.45 0.25 30.36
CA GLU A 156 -3.77 0.78 30.00
C GLU A 156 -4.14 0.47 28.55
N LEU A 157 -3.17 0.50 27.64
CA LEU A 157 -3.37 0.19 26.23
C LEU A 157 -3.54 -1.32 26.01
N VAL A 158 -2.78 -2.14 26.75
CA VAL A 158 -2.94 -3.61 26.76
C VAL A 158 -4.36 -3.99 27.18
N GLN A 159 -4.89 -3.38 28.23
CA GLN A 159 -6.27 -3.64 28.69
C GLN A 159 -7.30 -3.29 27.61
N VAL A 160 -7.19 -2.11 26.99
CA VAL A 160 -8.11 -1.68 25.92
C VAL A 160 -8.05 -2.62 24.71
N LEU A 161 -6.85 -3.06 24.31
CA LEU A 161 -6.68 -3.96 23.17
C LEU A 161 -7.21 -5.37 23.49
N ASP A 162 -6.95 -5.88 24.70
CA ASP A 162 -7.51 -7.16 25.16
C ASP A 162 -9.04 -7.14 25.15
N GLU A 163 -9.65 -6.04 25.64
CA GLU A 163 -11.09 -5.83 25.55
C GLU A 163 -11.59 -5.75 24.11
N ALA A 164 -10.87 -5.04 23.24
CA ALA A 164 -11.23 -4.90 21.83
C ALA A 164 -11.22 -6.25 21.10
N PHE A 165 -10.21 -7.08 21.31
CA PHE A 165 -10.16 -8.45 20.77
C PHE A 165 -11.31 -9.31 21.31
N ALA A 166 -11.62 -9.19 22.61
CA ALA A 166 -12.75 -9.90 23.20
C ALA A 166 -14.09 -9.48 22.57
N MET A 167 -14.30 -8.18 22.37
CA MET A 167 -15.50 -7.65 21.70
C MET A 167 -15.63 -8.21 20.28
N VAL A 168 -14.55 -8.18 19.48
CA VAL A 168 -14.61 -8.69 18.11
C VAL A 168 -14.90 -10.19 18.08
N ASN A 169 -14.23 -10.99 18.92
CA ASN A 169 -14.49 -12.43 18.97
C ASN A 169 -15.93 -12.75 19.41
N GLN A 170 -16.45 -12.05 20.42
CA GLN A 170 -17.86 -12.17 20.81
C GLN A 170 -18.81 -11.74 19.69
N GLY A 171 -18.44 -10.72 18.92
CA GLY A 171 -19.18 -10.27 17.76
C GLY A 171 -19.24 -11.33 16.66
N LEU A 172 -18.14 -12.03 16.39
CA LEU A 172 -18.09 -13.13 15.41
C LEU A 172 -18.97 -14.30 15.86
N GLU A 173 -18.85 -14.73 17.12
CA GLU A 173 -19.69 -15.77 17.72
C GLU A 173 -21.18 -15.39 17.72
N ALA A 174 -21.49 -14.11 17.95
CA ALA A 174 -22.87 -13.62 17.93
C ALA A 174 -23.51 -13.76 16.54
N ILE A 175 -22.75 -13.68 15.44
CA ILE A 175 -23.30 -13.95 14.09
C ILE A 175 -23.69 -15.43 13.96
N GLU A 176 -22.85 -16.35 14.41
CA GLU A 176 -23.14 -17.79 14.37
C GLU A 176 -24.37 -18.16 15.21
N GLN A 177 -24.67 -17.36 16.23
CA GLN A 177 -25.81 -17.51 17.13
C GLN A 177 -27.03 -16.68 16.69
N ASP A 178 -27.02 -16.09 15.49
CA ASP A 178 -28.10 -15.25 14.94
C ASP A 178 -28.44 -14.02 15.82
N ARG A 179 -27.49 -13.55 16.63
CA ARG A 179 -27.60 -12.32 17.45
C ARG A 179 -27.05 -11.12 16.68
N LEU A 180 -27.63 -10.86 15.51
CA LEU A 180 -27.04 -9.99 14.47
C LEU A 180 -26.87 -8.52 14.88
N HIS A 181 -27.81 -7.93 15.62
CA HIS A 181 -27.68 -6.56 16.12
C HIS A 181 -26.55 -6.41 17.15
N GLU A 182 -26.39 -7.42 18.01
CA GLU A 182 -25.32 -7.46 19.00
C GLU A 182 -23.97 -7.65 18.31
N ALA A 183 -23.90 -8.56 17.34
CA ALA A 183 -22.73 -8.76 16.50
C ALA A 183 -22.28 -7.46 15.82
N ALA A 184 -23.18 -6.75 15.14
CA ALA A 184 -22.84 -5.50 14.45
C ALA A 184 -22.26 -4.44 15.40
N ARG A 185 -22.82 -4.32 16.61
CA ARG A 185 -22.32 -3.40 17.63
C ARG A 185 -20.92 -3.81 18.12
N LEU A 186 -20.75 -5.07 18.52
CA LEU A 186 -19.49 -5.58 19.07
C LEU A 186 -18.35 -5.54 18.05
N LEU A 187 -18.61 -5.93 16.81
CA LEU A 187 -17.63 -5.88 15.71
C LEU A 187 -17.21 -4.44 15.39
N ARG A 188 -18.15 -3.49 15.39
CA ARG A 188 -17.85 -2.08 15.13
C ARG A 188 -17.03 -1.48 16.26
N ASP A 189 -17.49 -1.64 17.50
CA ASP A 189 -16.85 -1.04 18.68
C ASP A 189 -15.43 -1.62 18.86
N GLY A 190 -15.31 -2.95 18.84
CA GLY A 190 -14.02 -3.64 18.92
C GLY A 190 -13.10 -3.34 17.74
N GLY A 191 -13.62 -3.32 16.51
CA GLY A 191 -12.85 -3.00 15.32
C GLY A 191 -12.32 -1.56 15.31
N THR A 192 -13.09 -0.60 15.81
CA THR A 192 -12.67 0.80 15.95
C THR A 192 -11.52 0.94 16.94
N LEU A 193 -11.58 0.22 18.06
CA LEU A 193 -10.49 0.20 19.04
C LEU A 193 -9.21 -0.42 18.46
N LEU A 194 -9.35 -1.50 17.68
CA LEU A 194 -8.23 -2.17 17.02
C LEU A 194 -7.61 -1.35 15.87
N SER A 195 -8.34 -0.38 15.28
CA SER A 195 -7.78 0.53 14.27
C SER A 195 -6.54 1.28 14.77
N ASN A 196 -6.47 1.60 16.06
CA ASN A 196 -5.28 2.24 16.65
C ASN A 196 -4.02 1.37 16.51
N LEU A 197 -4.17 0.04 16.59
CA LEU A 197 -3.06 -0.89 16.40
C LEU A 197 -2.62 -0.95 14.92
N VAL A 198 -3.55 -0.79 13.98
CA VAL A 198 -3.27 -0.67 12.54
C VAL A 198 -2.51 0.63 12.24
N GLN A 199 -2.94 1.75 12.82
CA GLN A 199 -2.24 3.04 12.68
C GLN A 199 -0.85 3.00 13.33
N TRP A 200 -0.72 2.36 14.48
CA TRP A 200 0.57 2.19 15.15
C TRP A 200 1.52 1.32 14.33
N ARG A 201 1.01 0.25 13.71
CA ARG A 201 1.75 -0.54 12.72
C ARG A 201 2.16 0.29 11.52
N ARG A 202 1.27 1.10 10.93
CA ARG A 202 1.62 2.00 9.82
C ARG A 202 2.72 2.99 10.21
N LYS A 203 2.69 3.53 11.42
CA LYS A 203 3.73 4.42 11.95
C LYS A 203 5.05 3.68 12.17
N ALA A 204 5.03 2.48 12.74
CA ALA A 204 6.21 1.62 12.86
C ALA A 204 6.76 1.22 11.47
N LEU A 205 5.89 1.03 10.47
CA LEU A 205 6.27 0.76 9.08
C LEU A 205 6.89 1.99 8.40
N ALA A 206 6.48 3.20 8.77
CA ALA A 206 7.11 4.43 8.31
C ALA A 206 8.56 4.56 8.82
N GLU A 207 8.89 3.94 9.97
CA GLU A 207 10.28 3.84 10.45
C GLU A 207 11.16 2.99 9.51
N PHE A 208 10.58 2.15 8.62
CA PHE A 208 11.34 1.37 7.64
C PHE A 208 11.59 2.10 6.31
N ARG A 209 11.01 3.29 6.12
CA ARG A 209 11.34 4.15 4.96
C ARG A 209 12.42 5.14 5.35
N SER A 210 13.31 5.49 4.42
CA SER A 210 14.16 6.67 4.60
C SER A 210 13.26 7.89 4.38
N PRO A 211 13.06 8.78 5.38
CA PRO A 211 12.17 9.92 5.20
C PRO A 211 12.86 10.95 4.29
N VAL A 212 12.60 10.90 2.99
CA VAL A 212 13.05 11.94 2.06
C VAL A 212 12.17 13.19 2.26
N PRO A 213 12.73 14.37 2.56
CA PRO A 213 11.96 15.59 2.74
C PRO A 213 11.39 16.07 1.39
N ILE A 214 10.09 16.34 1.35
CA ILE A 214 9.40 16.87 0.15
C ILE A 214 9.45 18.41 0.20
N LEU A 215 10.18 19.03 -0.73
CA LEU A 215 10.27 20.50 -0.88
C LEU A 215 9.29 21.08 -1.91
N GLY A 216 8.45 20.24 -2.51
CA GLY A 216 7.63 20.60 -3.68
C GLY A 216 6.60 21.71 -3.45
N VAL A 217 6.14 21.94 -2.22
CA VAL A 217 5.14 22.99 -1.94
C VAL A 217 5.79 24.39 -1.96
N GLU A 218 7.02 24.49 -1.49
CA GLU A 218 7.82 25.71 -1.40
C GLU A 218 8.39 26.08 -2.77
N LEU A 219 8.86 25.08 -3.53
CA LEU A 219 9.23 25.21 -4.94
C LEU A 219 8.07 25.72 -5.80
N ALA A 220 6.85 25.19 -5.59
CA ALA A 220 5.67 25.66 -6.30
C ALA A 220 5.33 27.13 -5.98
N ARG A 221 5.61 27.61 -4.77
CA ARG A 221 5.42 29.01 -4.37
C ARG A 221 6.48 29.93 -4.98
N LEU A 222 7.75 29.54 -4.93
CA LEU A 222 8.86 30.26 -5.59
C LEU A 222 8.61 30.45 -7.09
N ARG A 223 8.01 29.46 -7.77
CA ARG A 223 7.64 29.54 -9.20
C ARG A 223 6.49 30.50 -9.51
N GLN A 224 5.59 30.73 -8.56
CA GLN A 224 4.36 31.51 -8.80
C GLN A 224 4.52 33.00 -8.49
N ALA A 225 5.31 33.34 -7.47
CA ALA A 225 5.64 34.71 -7.14
C ALA A 225 6.95 34.73 -6.35
N PHE A 226 8.00 35.31 -6.93
CA PHE A 226 9.23 35.51 -6.19
C PHE A 226 9.06 36.64 -5.20
N ASP A 227 9.31 36.33 -3.94
CA ASP A 227 9.29 37.24 -2.80
C ASP A 227 10.62 37.07 -2.06
N ALA A 228 11.27 38.18 -1.70
CA ALA A 228 12.53 38.15 -0.97
C ALA A 228 12.35 37.49 0.41
N ASP A 229 11.19 37.69 1.05
CA ASP A 229 10.86 37.05 2.32
C ASP A 229 10.74 35.51 2.17
N LEU A 230 10.30 35.03 1.00
CA LEU A 230 10.20 33.61 0.67
C LEU A 230 11.57 32.99 0.31
N ALA A 231 12.46 33.77 -0.31
CA ALA A 231 13.84 33.35 -0.57
C ALA A 231 14.62 33.19 0.76
N ASP A 232 14.46 34.12 1.69
CA ASP A 232 15.03 34.04 3.03
C ASP A 232 14.46 32.84 3.81
N GLU A 233 13.16 32.53 3.71
CA GLU A 233 12.54 31.35 4.31
C GLU A 233 13.12 30.03 3.75
N VAL A 234 13.40 29.98 2.44
CA VAL A 234 13.99 28.81 1.78
C VAL A 234 15.44 28.60 2.20
N LEU A 235 16.21 29.68 2.36
CA LEU A 235 17.58 29.64 2.87
C LEU A 235 17.63 29.31 4.38
N GLU A 236 16.69 29.81 5.19
CA GLU A 236 16.62 29.44 6.61
C GLU A 236 16.31 27.94 6.77
N ARG A 237 15.46 27.38 5.90
CA ARG A 237 15.19 25.94 5.86
C ARG A 237 16.32 25.11 5.26
N SER A 238 17.19 25.69 4.43
CA SER A 238 18.34 24.96 3.88
C SER A 238 19.40 24.66 4.94
N ASP A 239 19.55 25.51 5.96
CA ASP A 239 20.36 25.23 7.14
C ASP A 239 19.80 24.04 7.95
N GLU A 240 18.48 23.99 8.16
CA GLU A 240 17.82 22.85 8.81
C GLU A 240 17.97 21.56 7.99
N LEU A 241 17.85 21.67 6.67
CA LEU A 241 18.07 20.56 5.74
C LEU A 241 19.52 20.08 5.76
N LEU A 242 20.50 20.97 5.88
CA LEU A 242 21.91 20.60 5.94
C LEU A 242 22.23 19.87 7.24
N VAL A 243 21.68 20.33 8.38
CA VAL A 243 21.79 19.62 9.66
C VAL A 243 21.16 18.23 9.56
N TRP A 244 19.94 18.14 9.03
CA TRP A 244 19.27 16.87 8.81
C TRP A 244 20.05 15.94 7.87
N TRP A 245 20.57 16.47 6.75
CA TRP A 245 21.29 15.69 5.73
C TRP A 245 22.60 15.11 6.27
N ASN A 246 23.32 15.87 7.09
CA ASN A 246 24.53 15.37 7.76
C ASN A 246 24.26 14.15 8.65
N GLU A 247 23.06 14.07 9.24
CA GLU A 247 22.63 12.92 10.03
C GLU A 247 22.07 11.80 9.15
N ALA A 248 21.25 12.13 8.14
CA ALA A 248 20.56 11.18 7.29
C ALA A 248 21.48 10.47 6.28
N SER A 249 22.47 11.17 5.71
CA SER A 249 23.40 10.66 4.70
C SER A 249 24.16 9.40 5.15
N GLN A 250 24.42 9.26 6.45
CA GLN A 250 25.13 8.11 7.03
C GLN A 250 24.22 6.89 7.29
N ALA A 251 22.91 7.08 7.14
CA ALA A 251 21.87 6.11 7.44
C ALA A 251 21.02 5.75 6.20
N LEU A 252 21.45 6.18 5.01
CA LEU A 252 20.76 5.93 3.74
C LEU A 252 20.79 4.45 3.39
N LEU A 253 19.60 3.88 3.24
CA LEU A 253 19.41 2.51 2.75
C LEU A 253 19.38 2.52 1.22
N VAL A 254 20.49 2.84 0.59
CA VAL A 254 20.65 2.87 -0.87
C VAL A 254 21.71 1.82 -1.25
N PRO A 255 21.61 1.10 -2.38
CA PRO A 255 22.65 0.19 -2.85
C PRO A 255 24.05 0.81 -2.77
N LEU A 256 25.05 0.02 -2.35
CA LEU A 256 26.44 0.48 -2.20
C LEU A 256 27.01 1.11 -3.48
N GLU A 257 26.57 0.62 -4.63
CA GLU A 257 26.98 1.12 -5.95
C GLU A 257 26.40 2.49 -6.30
N SER A 258 25.20 2.81 -5.79
CA SER A 258 24.52 4.09 -6.01
C SER A 258 24.77 5.09 -4.87
N HIS A 259 25.17 4.62 -3.69
CA HIS A 259 25.27 5.41 -2.46
C HIS A 259 26.09 6.69 -2.62
N ASP A 260 27.36 6.58 -3.06
CA ASP A 260 28.26 7.74 -3.18
C ASP A 260 27.73 8.76 -4.19
N ALA A 261 27.15 8.28 -5.29
CA ALA A 261 26.61 9.14 -6.34
C ALA A 261 25.33 9.87 -5.88
N CYS A 262 24.44 9.19 -5.15
CA CYS A 262 23.26 9.83 -4.55
C CYS A 262 23.65 10.86 -3.50
N VAL A 263 24.64 10.53 -2.65
CA VAL A 263 25.13 11.48 -1.64
C VAL A 263 25.74 12.71 -2.29
N GLU A 264 26.61 12.52 -3.28
CA GLU A 264 27.25 13.61 -4.01
C GLU A 264 26.22 14.51 -4.72
N ALA A 265 25.18 13.94 -5.33
CA ALA A 265 24.15 14.72 -6.02
C ALA A 265 23.37 15.64 -5.04
N VAL A 266 22.99 15.13 -3.88
CA VAL A 266 22.29 15.93 -2.86
C VAL A 266 23.23 16.98 -2.24
N GLU A 267 24.49 16.63 -1.96
CA GLU A 267 25.49 17.58 -1.43
C GLU A 267 25.79 18.72 -2.40
N GLN A 268 25.91 18.41 -3.69
CA GLN A 268 26.09 19.42 -4.75
C GLN A 268 24.88 20.35 -4.84
N ALA A 269 23.66 19.80 -4.80
CA ALA A 269 22.44 20.59 -4.85
C ALA A 269 22.24 21.47 -3.59
N LEU A 270 22.56 20.95 -2.41
CA LEU A 270 22.56 21.72 -1.16
C LEU A 270 23.60 22.84 -1.19
N THR A 271 24.79 22.57 -1.71
CA THR A 271 25.84 23.58 -1.87
C THR A 271 25.39 24.68 -2.83
N ALA A 272 24.85 24.31 -4.00
CA ALA A 272 24.30 25.26 -4.96
C ALA A 272 23.17 26.11 -4.36
N LEU A 273 22.34 25.52 -3.48
CA LEU A 273 21.25 26.23 -2.81
C LEU A 273 21.78 27.25 -1.79
N LEU A 274 22.84 26.91 -1.05
CA LEU A 274 23.46 27.79 -0.06
C LEU A 274 24.31 28.90 -0.68
N GLU A 275 24.86 28.66 -1.87
CA GLU A 275 25.66 29.63 -2.62
C GLU A 275 24.82 30.52 -3.56
N ALA A 276 23.52 30.25 -3.69
CA ALA A 276 22.64 31.03 -4.55
C ALA A 276 22.45 32.47 -4.05
N GLU A 277 22.91 33.45 -4.82
CA GLU A 277 22.77 34.88 -4.51
C GLU A 277 21.61 35.52 -5.28
N GLU A 278 21.17 34.89 -6.37
CA GLU A 278 20.13 35.39 -7.26
C GLU A 278 18.92 34.44 -7.34
N GLN A 279 17.74 35.00 -7.61
CA GLN A 279 16.49 34.25 -7.75
C GLN A 279 16.59 33.03 -8.68
N GLU A 280 17.19 33.23 -9.85
CA GLU A 280 17.28 32.20 -10.89
C GLU A 280 18.16 31.03 -10.42
N GLN A 281 19.25 31.34 -9.71
CA GLN A 281 20.15 30.35 -9.10
C GLN A 281 19.46 29.60 -7.97
N LEU A 282 18.68 30.28 -7.12
CA LEU A 282 17.93 29.66 -6.02
C LEU A 282 16.89 28.67 -6.56
N LEU A 283 16.18 29.05 -7.62
CA LEU A 283 15.21 28.18 -8.31
C LEU A 283 15.89 26.97 -8.94
N GLU A 284 16.98 27.18 -9.66
CA GLU A 284 17.73 26.09 -10.29
C GLU A 284 18.29 25.11 -9.25
N ALA A 285 18.89 25.61 -8.17
CA ALA A 285 19.42 24.78 -7.10
C ALA A 285 18.32 24.01 -6.34
N ALA A 286 17.15 24.63 -6.12
CA ALA A 286 16.03 23.96 -5.51
C ALA A 286 15.45 22.85 -6.42
N GLU A 287 15.40 23.07 -7.73
CA GLU A 287 15.00 22.04 -8.71
C GLU A 287 16.02 20.88 -8.76
N GLN A 288 17.32 21.18 -8.70
CA GLN A 288 18.37 20.17 -8.60
C GLN A 288 18.24 19.35 -7.31
N LEU A 289 17.91 20.00 -6.19
CA LEU A 289 17.72 19.33 -4.90
C LEU A 289 16.49 18.41 -4.91
N GLU A 290 15.38 18.86 -5.51
CA GLU A 290 14.18 18.01 -5.70
C GLU A 290 14.48 16.81 -6.60
N ALA A 291 15.22 17.02 -7.70
CA ALA A 291 15.64 15.93 -8.58
C ALA A 291 16.57 14.93 -7.89
N ALA A 292 17.53 15.41 -7.08
CA ALA A 292 18.44 14.56 -6.33
C ALA A 292 17.70 13.74 -5.27
N PHE A 293 16.72 14.33 -4.57
CA PHE A 293 15.88 13.61 -3.62
C PHE A 293 14.94 12.61 -4.29
N SER A 294 14.37 12.95 -5.45
CA SER A 294 13.57 12.01 -6.23
C SER A 294 14.40 10.80 -6.66
N TRP A 295 15.63 11.04 -7.14
CA TRP A 295 16.53 9.95 -7.53
C TRP A 295 16.94 9.09 -6.33
N LEU A 296 17.21 9.72 -5.18
CA LEU A 296 17.51 8.99 -3.93
C LEU A 296 16.34 8.12 -3.47
N ASP A 297 15.09 8.58 -3.64
CA ASP A 297 13.89 7.78 -3.33
C ASP A 297 13.73 6.60 -4.30
N ASP A 298 14.00 6.80 -5.59
CA ASP A 298 13.97 5.74 -6.62
C ASP A 298 15.04 4.66 -6.37
N GLU A 299 16.22 5.04 -5.89
CA GLU A 299 17.32 4.12 -5.58
C GLU A 299 17.24 3.52 -4.16
N ALA A 300 16.40 4.06 -3.29
CA ALA A 300 16.29 3.56 -1.92
C ALA A 300 15.79 2.11 -1.91
N LEU A 301 16.41 1.29 -1.06
CA LEU A 301 15.97 -0.08 -0.80
C LEU A 301 14.58 -0.05 -0.17
N ASP A 302 13.57 -0.42 -0.95
CA ASP A 302 12.24 -0.66 -0.42
C ASP A 302 12.24 -1.96 0.39
N LEU A 303 12.26 -1.83 1.72
CA LEU A 303 12.19 -2.97 2.64
C LEU A 303 10.76 -3.50 2.84
N HIS A 304 9.75 -2.83 2.29
CA HIS A 304 8.36 -3.26 2.39
C HIS A 304 8.06 -4.70 1.95
N PRO A 305 8.71 -5.25 0.91
CA PRO A 305 8.57 -6.66 0.50
C PRO A 305 8.90 -7.66 1.62
N LEU A 306 9.76 -7.29 2.56
CA LEU A 306 10.19 -8.17 3.65
C LEU A 306 9.15 -8.25 4.77
N VAL A 307 8.20 -7.32 4.83
CA VAL A 307 7.22 -7.23 5.91
C VAL A 307 6.20 -8.36 5.82
N GLY A 308 6.05 -9.12 6.91
CA GLY A 308 5.18 -10.27 7.02
C GLY A 308 5.78 -11.58 6.52
N THR A 309 7.03 -11.57 6.04
CA THR A 309 7.81 -12.76 5.68
C THR A 309 8.53 -13.33 6.91
N SER A 310 9.14 -14.51 6.78
CA SER A 310 10.03 -15.05 7.82
C SER A 310 11.31 -14.22 8.02
N MET A 311 11.62 -13.30 7.10
CA MET A 311 12.81 -12.46 7.11
C MET A 311 12.58 -11.09 7.77
N GLU A 312 11.33 -10.72 8.10
CA GLU A 312 10.96 -9.40 8.64
C GLU A 312 11.80 -9.00 9.87
N ASP A 313 11.93 -9.90 10.85
CA ASP A 313 12.63 -9.61 12.10
C ASP A 313 14.15 -9.42 11.86
N SER A 314 14.73 -10.21 10.95
CA SER A 314 16.13 -10.07 10.55
C SER A 314 16.38 -8.79 9.75
N ALA A 315 15.49 -8.46 8.80
CA ALA A 315 15.55 -7.24 8.03
C ALA A 315 15.45 -6.00 8.92
N ARG A 316 14.55 -6.02 9.91
CA ARG A 316 14.44 -4.97 10.92
C ARG A 316 15.73 -4.82 11.72
N LEU A 317 16.32 -5.93 12.17
CA LEU A 317 17.57 -5.91 12.91
C LEU A 317 18.71 -5.31 12.09
N LEU A 318 18.87 -5.74 10.83
CA LEU A 318 19.92 -5.24 9.93
C LEU A 318 19.75 -3.76 9.63
N SER A 319 18.53 -3.30 9.36
CA SER A 319 18.21 -1.88 9.13
C SER A 319 18.54 -1.01 10.34
N LEU A 320 18.08 -1.40 11.54
CA LEU A 320 18.40 -0.66 12.77
C LEU A 320 19.91 -0.65 13.06
N ALA A 321 20.60 -1.76 12.78
CA ALA A 321 22.04 -1.87 12.99
C ALA A 321 22.82 -0.98 12.01
N TYR A 322 22.38 -0.91 10.75
CA TYR A 322 22.98 -0.08 9.72
C TYR A 322 22.85 1.41 10.06
N ARG A 323 21.67 1.84 10.51
CA ARG A 323 21.40 3.22 10.94
C ARG A 323 22.05 3.61 12.27
N GLY A 324 22.62 2.64 12.99
CA GLY A 324 23.22 2.88 14.30
C GLY A 324 22.21 3.09 15.43
N GLU A 325 20.95 2.74 15.19
CA GLU A 325 19.83 2.89 16.14
C GLU A 325 19.77 1.75 17.16
N THR A 326 20.62 0.74 17.03
CA THR A 326 20.72 -0.37 17.98
C THR A 326 22.17 -0.67 18.38
N SER A 327 22.34 -1.27 19.56
CA SER A 327 23.67 -1.57 20.11
C SER A 327 24.26 -2.85 19.48
N ARG A 328 25.58 -2.88 19.28
CA ARG A 328 26.29 -4.09 18.78
C ARG A 328 26.06 -5.32 19.67
N ALA A 329 25.84 -5.13 20.98
CA ALA A 329 25.51 -6.21 21.91
C ALA A 329 24.12 -6.83 21.63
N PHE A 330 23.14 -5.99 21.26
CA PHE A 330 21.81 -6.45 20.86
C PHE A 330 21.85 -7.15 19.49
N VAL A 331 22.58 -6.58 18.53
CA VAL A 331 22.82 -7.19 17.21
C VAL A 331 23.45 -8.58 17.33
N MET A 332 24.44 -8.73 18.21
CA MET A 332 25.09 -10.02 18.48
C MET A 332 24.15 -11.05 19.12
N ALA A 333 23.24 -10.63 19.99
CA ALA A 333 22.30 -11.53 20.66
C ALA A 333 21.10 -11.92 19.78
N ALA A 334 20.62 -11.01 18.93
CA ALA A 334 19.45 -11.21 18.08
C ALA A 334 19.80 -11.80 16.70
N GLY A 335 21.01 -11.55 16.19
CA GLY A 335 21.48 -12.02 14.89
C GLY A 335 22.34 -13.29 14.93
N GLU A 336 22.21 -14.11 15.99
CA GLU A 336 23.00 -15.32 16.17
C GLU A 336 22.71 -16.33 15.04
N GLY A 337 23.60 -16.41 14.05
CA GLY A 337 23.47 -17.30 12.88
C GLY A 337 23.35 -16.59 11.53
N ASP A 338 23.13 -15.27 11.52
CA ASP A 338 23.08 -14.48 10.29
C ASP A 338 24.52 -14.20 9.77
N PRO A 339 24.86 -14.59 8.52
CA PRO A 339 26.21 -14.44 7.98
C PRO A 339 26.63 -12.96 7.83
N TYR A 340 25.68 -12.06 7.54
CA TYR A 340 25.92 -10.64 7.34
C TYR A 340 26.15 -9.93 8.68
N VAL A 341 25.38 -10.30 9.71
CA VAL A 341 25.62 -9.82 11.09
C VAL A 341 27.01 -10.23 11.57
N ARG A 342 27.41 -11.49 11.32
CA ARG A 342 28.75 -11.96 11.69
C ARG A 342 29.85 -11.17 10.98
N ALA A 343 29.73 -10.97 9.67
CA ALA A 343 30.69 -10.20 8.89
C ALA A 343 30.82 -8.75 9.39
N PHE A 344 29.70 -8.10 9.74
CA PHE A 344 29.70 -6.77 10.36
C PHE A 344 30.35 -6.74 11.76
N LEU A 345 30.10 -7.74 12.59
CA LEU A 345 30.70 -7.81 13.93
C LEU A 345 32.23 -8.03 13.86
N GLU A 346 32.71 -8.78 12.87
CA GLU A 346 34.13 -9.07 12.66
C GLU A 346 34.91 -7.92 12.03
N SER A 347 34.35 -7.28 10.99
CA SER A 347 35.00 -6.19 10.25
C SER A 347 34.71 -4.80 10.82
N GLY A 348 33.54 -4.60 11.41
CA GLY A 348 32.99 -3.28 11.73
C GLY A 348 32.40 -2.52 10.55
N ASP A 349 32.38 -3.10 9.35
CA ASP A 349 31.89 -2.45 8.14
C ASP A 349 30.37 -2.65 7.97
N ARG A 350 29.64 -1.53 7.97
CA ARG A 350 28.18 -1.49 7.82
C ARG A 350 27.72 -1.94 6.43
N ALA A 351 28.60 -1.93 5.43
CA ALA A 351 28.31 -2.42 4.08
C ALA A 351 27.79 -3.88 4.08
N HIS A 352 28.28 -4.70 5.02
CA HIS A 352 27.79 -6.08 5.17
C HIS A 352 26.31 -6.16 5.56
N LEU A 353 25.82 -5.22 6.37
CA LEU A 353 24.41 -5.20 6.79
C LEU A 353 23.50 -4.83 5.61
N LEU A 354 23.96 -3.88 4.78
CA LEU A 354 23.25 -3.44 3.59
C LEU A 354 23.18 -4.55 2.53
N LEU A 355 24.28 -5.27 2.31
CA LEU A 355 24.31 -6.48 1.47
C LEU A 355 23.32 -7.54 1.97
N GLY A 356 23.20 -7.71 3.28
CA GLY A 356 22.22 -8.64 3.86
C GLY A 356 20.77 -8.23 3.58
N LEU A 357 20.45 -6.93 3.65
CA LEU A 357 19.14 -6.41 3.27
C LEU A 357 18.84 -6.64 1.79
N GLN A 358 19.82 -6.39 0.90
CA GLN A 358 19.69 -6.64 -0.53
C GLN A 358 19.46 -8.12 -0.86
N ASP A 359 20.23 -9.02 -0.24
CA ASP A 359 20.07 -10.47 -0.42
C ASP A 359 18.68 -10.95 0.04
N MET A 360 18.16 -10.42 1.16
CA MET A 360 16.79 -10.73 1.59
C MET A 360 15.76 -10.24 0.56
N LEU A 361 15.92 -9.05 0.01
CA LEU A 361 15.03 -8.51 -1.02
C LEU A 361 15.10 -9.35 -2.30
N GLU A 362 16.29 -9.76 -2.73
CA GLU A 362 16.47 -10.65 -3.87
C GLU A 362 15.83 -12.01 -3.63
N GLN A 363 15.95 -12.59 -2.43
CA GLN A 363 15.30 -13.86 -2.09
C GLN A 363 13.77 -13.75 -2.15
N VAL A 364 13.21 -12.64 -1.65
CA VAL A 364 11.78 -12.37 -1.77
C VAL A 364 11.39 -12.17 -3.24
N ALA A 365 12.16 -11.41 -4.02
CA ALA A 365 11.93 -11.18 -5.44
C ALA A 365 12.03 -12.47 -6.28
N GLN A 366 12.96 -13.37 -5.97
CA GLN A 366 13.08 -14.67 -6.63
C GLN A 366 11.93 -15.62 -6.25
N ALA A 367 11.48 -15.59 -5.01
CA ALA A 367 10.23 -16.25 -4.61
C ALA A 367 9.03 -15.65 -5.37
N SER A 368 9.13 -14.37 -5.74
CA SER A 368 8.12 -13.57 -6.41
C SER A 368 7.97 -13.87 -7.92
N GLU A 369 8.97 -14.40 -8.63
CA GLU A 369 8.88 -14.73 -10.07
C GLU A 369 7.84 -15.85 -10.41
N ARG A 370 7.15 -16.39 -9.40
CA ARG A 370 6.00 -17.31 -9.54
C ARG A 370 4.62 -16.64 -9.32
N GLY A 371 4.58 -15.31 -9.31
CA GLY A 371 3.35 -14.50 -9.29
C GLY A 371 2.96 -14.00 -7.90
N PRO A 372 3.31 -12.76 -7.53
CA PRO A 372 2.95 -12.13 -6.26
C PRO A 372 2.10 -10.87 -6.47
N THR A 373 1.30 -10.54 -5.45
CA THR A 373 0.55 -9.28 -5.43
C THR A 373 0.74 -8.64 -4.07
N TYR A 374 1.20 -7.40 -4.04
CA TYR A 374 1.14 -6.58 -2.83
C TYR A 374 -0.33 -6.25 -2.55
N CYS A 375 -0.79 -6.40 -1.30
CA CYS A 375 -2.13 -5.96 -0.92
C CYS A 375 -2.16 -4.44 -0.97
N THR A 376 -2.89 -3.84 -1.92
CA THR A 376 -3.00 -2.37 -2.03
C THR A 376 -3.60 -1.72 -0.77
N PHE A 377 -4.29 -2.51 0.05
CA PHE A 377 -4.85 -2.04 1.30
C PHE A 377 -3.84 -2.02 2.46
N CYS A 378 -3.11 -3.11 2.70
CA CYS A 378 -2.20 -3.24 3.84
C CYS A 378 -0.73 -3.11 3.48
N GLY A 379 -0.42 -3.02 2.19
CA GLY A 379 0.92 -2.97 1.61
C GLY A 379 1.69 -4.29 1.63
N LEU A 380 1.22 -5.30 2.36
CA LEU A 380 2.01 -6.51 2.62
C LEU A 380 2.09 -7.44 1.41
N PHE A 381 3.29 -8.00 1.21
CA PHE A 381 3.64 -8.92 0.13
C PHE A 381 2.94 -10.27 0.28
N ASN A 382 2.48 -10.88 -0.82
CA ASN A 382 1.86 -12.21 -0.83
C ASN A 382 2.69 -13.16 -1.68
N GLU A 383 3.20 -14.23 -1.06
CA GLU A 383 4.14 -15.19 -1.67
C GLU A 383 3.53 -16.13 -2.74
N ALA A 384 2.25 -15.98 -3.13
CA ALA A 384 1.60 -16.83 -4.14
C ALA A 384 0.40 -16.16 -4.84
N GLU A 385 -0.06 -16.77 -5.95
CA GLU A 385 -1.33 -16.49 -6.67
C GLU A 385 -2.56 -16.71 -5.76
N HIS A 386 -2.76 -15.83 -4.81
CA HIS A 386 -3.97 -15.78 -4.01
C HIS A 386 -4.87 -14.68 -4.57
N THR A 387 -6.16 -14.99 -4.73
CA THR A 387 -7.17 -13.98 -5.12
C THR A 387 -7.49 -13.02 -3.98
N VAL A 388 -6.99 -13.29 -2.77
CA VAL A 388 -7.15 -12.51 -1.56
C VAL A 388 -5.82 -12.49 -0.80
N CYS A 389 -5.53 -11.38 -0.15
CA CYS A 389 -4.28 -11.24 0.57
C CYS A 389 -4.26 -12.12 1.82
N ILE A 390 -3.21 -12.90 2.00
CA ILE A 390 -3.04 -13.74 3.19
C ILE A 390 -2.87 -12.92 4.48
N HIS A 391 -2.62 -11.61 4.36
CA HIS A 391 -2.43 -10.67 5.47
C HIS A 391 -3.69 -9.91 5.85
N CYS A 392 -4.36 -9.32 4.87
CA CYS A 392 -5.50 -8.41 5.09
C CYS A 392 -6.84 -9.03 4.63
N GLN A 393 -6.80 -10.19 3.94
CA GLN A 393 -7.92 -10.83 3.22
C GLN A 393 -8.62 -9.90 2.21
N HIS A 394 -7.99 -8.77 1.89
CA HIS A 394 -8.39 -7.86 0.83
C HIS A 394 -8.24 -8.58 -0.51
N PRO A 395 -9.22 -8.51 -1.43
CA PRO A 395 -9.10 -9.09 -2.75
C PRO A 395 -7.84 -8.56 -3.47
N LEU A 396 -6.95 -9.47 -3.84
CA LEU A 396 -5.81 -9.18 -4.70
C LEU A 396 -6.31 -9.29 -6.14
N SER A 397 -6.94 -8.22 -6.64
CA SER A 397 -7.47 -8.20 -8.00
C SER A 397 -6.56 -7.39 -8.92
N ALA A 398 -6.45 -7.81 -10.18
CA ALA A 398 -5.75 -7.08 -11.25
C ALA A 398 -6.23 -5.61 -11.40
N LEU A 399 -7.42 -5.30 -10.88
CA LEU A 399 -8.03 -3.96 -10.85
C LEU A 399 -7.28 -2.95 -9.96
N GLU A 400 -6.33 -3.41 -9.15
CA GLU A 400 -5.55 -2.58 -8.22
C GLU A 400 -4.03 -2.54 -8.52
N VAL A 401 -3.55 -3.32 -9.50
CA VAL A 401 -2.11 -3.52 -9.75
C VAL A 401 -1.45 -2.41 -10.58
N ASN A 402 -2.23 -1.45 -11.11
CA ASN A 402 -1.67 -0.31 -11.84
C ASN A 402 -2.36 0.99 -11.42
N ALA A 403 -1.83 1.62 -10.38
CA ALA A 403 -2.01 3.03 -10.08
C ALA A 403 -0.64 3.64 -9.75
#